data_AF-A0A847L1R8-F1
#
_entry.id   AF-A0A847L1R8-F1
#
_cell.length_a   1.000
_cell.length_b   1.000
_cell.length_c   1.000
_cell.angle_alpha   90.00
_cell.angle_beta   90.00
_cell.angle_gamma   90.00
#
_symmetry.space_group_name_H-M   'P 1'
#
loop_
_entity.id
_entity.type
_entity.pdbx_description
1 polymer ?
#
loop_
_entity_poly.entity_id
_entity_poly.type
_entity_poly.pdbx_seq_one_letter_code
_entity_poly.pdbx_strand_id
1 'polypeptide(L)' 'LMLDNQVSTKEELRDLGFESTGELTPTSNFKLDKEGITFIYNVYEIVPYAMGMVSITIPYSKISHLFNSNPILQSVLN' A
#
# COMPACT_ATOMS: atom_id res chain seq x y z
N LEU A 1 1.13 -6.37 -2.43
CA LEU A 1 2.56 -6.05 -2.65
C LEU A 1 3.43 -7.31 -2.83
N MET A 2 3.63 -8.14 -1.80
CA MET A 2 4.52 -9.33 -1.92
C MET A 2 4.03 -10.33 -2.98
N LEU A 3 2.73 -10.68 -2.94
CA LEU A 3 2.09 -11.53 -3.96
C LEU A 3 2.22 -10.95 -5.37
N ASP A 4 2.04 -9.64 -5.52
CA ASP A 4 2.09 -8.95 -6.81
C ASP A 4 3.51 -8.96 -7.41
N ASN A 5 4.53 -9.03 -6.55
CA ASN A 5 5.94 -9.12 -6.94
C ASN A 5 6.51 -10.55 -6.89
N GLN A 6 5.66 -11.55 -6.64
CA GLN A 6 6.04 -12.97 -6.56
C GLN A 6 7.14 -13.27 -5.52
N VAL A 7 7.16 -12.51 -4.43
CA VAL A 7 8.11 -12.71 -3.31
C VAL A 7 7.38 -13.17 -2.05
N SER A 8 8.10 -13.88 -1.19
CA SER A 8 7.56 -14.43 0.07
C SER A 8 8.19 -13.79 1.32
N THR A 9 9.30 -13.07 1.16
CA THR A 9 10.05 -12.48 2.29
C THR A 9 10.27 -10.97 2.11
N LYS A 10 10.56 -10.29 3.23
CA LYS A 10 10.88 -8.85 3.21
C LYS A 10 12.23 -8.60 2.54
N GLU A 11 13.18 -9.50 2.73
CA GLU A 11 14.50 -9.48 2.10
C GLU A 11 14.39 -9.56 0.57
N GLU A 12 13.62 -10.51 0.01
CA GLU A 12 13.40 -10.58 -1.44
C GLU A 12 12.75 -9.32 -2.00
N LEU A 13 11.83 -8.70 -1.25
CA LEU A 13 11.24 -7.42 -1.64
C LEU A 13 12.29 -6.30 -1.68
N ARG A 14 13.25 -6.30 -0.73
CA ARG A 14 14.36 -5.34 -0.70
C ARG A 14 15.35 -5.55 -1.82
N ASP A 15 15.61 -6.80 -2.19
CA ASP A 15 16.45 -7.15 -3.33
C ASP A 15 15.86 -6.64 -4.65
N LEU A 16 14.52 -6.53 -4.73
CA LEU A 16 13.83 -5.87 -5.85
C LEU A 16 13.90 -4.35 -5.83
N GLY A 17 14.47 -3.74 -4.77
CA GLY A 17 14.65 -2.29 -4.64
C GLY A 17 13.63 -1.58 -3.76
N PHE A 18 12.66 -2.29 -3.18
CA PHE A 18 11.75 -1.71 -2.20
C PHE A 18 12.47 -1.39 -0.89
N GLU A 19 12.08 -0.30 -0.26
CA GLU A 19 12.73 0.29 0.91
C GLU A 19 14.18 0.77 0.69
N SER A 20 14.67 0.85 -0.55
CA SER A 20 16.06 1.25 -0.82
C SER A 20 16.32 2.75 -0.68
N THR A 21 15.26 3.58 -0.74
CA THR A 21 15.35 5.04 -0.64
C THR A 21 14.61 5.63 0.57
N GLY A 22 13.84 4.81 1.29
CA GLY A 22 13.02 5.21 2.43
C GLY A 22 12.20 4.03 2.97
N GLU A 23 11.55 4.19 4.12
CA GLU A 23 10.79 3.09 4.74
C GLU A 23 9.38 2.94 4.14
N LEU A 24 8.92 1.70 4.01
CA LEU A 24 7.54 1.43 3.60
C LEU A 24 6.58 1.70 4.77
N THR A 25 6.11 2.95 4.85
CA THR A 25 5.14 3.41 5.84
C THR A 25 3.94 4.07 5.15
N PRO A 26 2.73 4.05 5.73
CA PRO A 26 1.56 4.67 5.10
C PRO A 26 1.80 6.15 4.77
N THR A 27 1.69 6.51 3.50
CA THR A 27 1.78 7.90 3.03
C THR A 27 0.44 8.62 3.14
N SER A 28 0.47 9.96 3.21
CA SER A 28 -0.72 10.81 3.10
C SER A 28 -1.26 10.91 1.68
N ASN A 29 -0.51 10.48 0.67
CA ASN A 29 -0.94 10.42 -0.72
C ASN A 29 -1.72 9.12 -0.99
N PHE A 30 -3.01 9.12 -0.68
CA PHE A 30 -3.88 7.97 -0.88
C PHE A 30 -5.21 8.37 -1.53
N LYS A 31 -5.85 7.38 -2.16
CA LYS A 31 -7.22 7.47 -2.65
C LYS A 31 -8.06 6.36 -2.04
N LEU A 32 -9.36 6.65 -1.87
CA LEU A 32 -10.37 5.69 -1.47
C LEU A 32 -11.24 5.39 -2.68
N ASP A 33 -11.54 4.13 -2.91
CA ASP A 33 -12.52 3.69 -3.88
C ASP A 33 -13.35 2.53 -3.32
N LYS A 34 -14.25 1.98 -4.14
CA LYS A 34 -15.13 0.87 -3.75
C LYS A 34 -14.37 -0.43 -3.40
N GLU A 35 -13.12 -0.57 -3.83
CA GLU A 35 -12.33 -1.80 -3.65
C GLU A 35 -11.45 -1.70 -2.39
N GLY A 36 -10.94 -0.51 -2.09
CA GLY A 36 -10.18 -0.26 -0.86
C GLY A 36 -9.43 1.07 -0.81
N ILE A 37 -8.33 1.06 -0.07
CA ILE A 37 -7.43 2.20 0.08
C ILE A 37 -6.21 1.97 -0.80
N THR A 38 -5.93 2.89 -1.72
CA THR A 38 -4.72 2.84 -2.55
C THR A 38 -3.74 3.92 -2.11
N PHE A 39 -2.59 3.51 -1.58
CA PHE A 39 -1.47 4.37 -1.23
C PHE A 39 -0.57 4.54 -2.45
N ILE A 40 -0.19 5.78 -2.76
CA ILE A 40 0.55 6.16 -3.97
C ILE A 40 1.89 6.74 -3.54
N TYR A 41 2.96 6.00 -3.81
CA TYR A 41 4.33 6.38 -3.52
C TYR A 41 4.99 6.91 -4.79
N ASN A 42 5.39 8.17 -4.76
CA ASN A 42 6.23 8.79 -5.78
C ASN A 42 7.63 8.16 -5.80
N VAL A 43 8.33 8.40 -6.90
CA VAL A 43 9.75 8.04 -7.04
C VAL A 43 10.56 8.58 -5.85
N TYR A 44 11.53 7.79 -5.40
CA TYR A 44 12.37 8.05 -4.23
C TYR A 44 11.70 7.98 -2.86
N GLU A 45 10.38 7.84 -2.73
CA GLU A 45 9.77 7.65 -1.40
C GLU A 45 10.15 6.30 -0.80
N ILE A 46 10.00 5.22 -1.58
CA ILE A 46 10.31 3.85 -1.12
C ILE A 46 11.12 3.03 -2.13
N VAL A 47 11.30 3.53 -3.35
CA VAL A 47 12.01 2.87 -4.46
C VAL A 47 12.80 3.90 -5.27
N PRO A 48 13.86 3.49 -6.00
CA PRO A 48 14.62 4.38 -6.87
C PRO A 48 13.78 4.87 -8.05
N TYR A 49 14.19 5.99 -8.66
CA TYR A 49 13.52 6.55 -9.84
C TYR A 49 13.29 5.56 -10.98
N ALA A 50 14.24 4.66 -11.23
CA ALA A 50 14.17 3.68 -12.32
C ALA A 50 12.96 2.71 -12.21
N MET A 51 12.41 2.53 -11.00
CA MET A 51 11.22 1.70 -10.76
C MET A 51 9.91 2.45 -10.96
N GLY A 52 9.96 3.78 -11.12
CA GLY A 52 8.77 4.61 -11.28
C GLY A 52 7.93 4.74 -10.00
N MET A 53 6.70 5.21 -10.18
CA MET A 53 5.71 5.36 -9.11
C MET A 53 5.12 4.01 -8.73
N VAL A 54 4.93 3.78 -7.43
CA VAL A 54 4.35 2.54 -6.89
C VAL A 54 2.99 2.84 -6.30
N SER A 55 2.00 2.02 -6.63
CA SER A 55 0.67 2.07 -6.00
C SER A 55 0.39 0.76 -5.26
N ILE A 56 -0.03 0.86 -4.00
CA ILE A 56 -0.34 -0.28 -3.15
C ILE A 56 -1.79 -0.18 -2.71
N THR A 57 -2.62 -1.12 -3.15
CA THR A 57 -4.04 -1.20 -2.76
C THR A 57 -4.22 -2.20 -1.63
N ILE A 58 -4.88 -1.76 -0.56
CA ILE A 58 -5.34 -2.60 0.55
C ILE A 58 -6.86 -2.76 0.43
N PRO A 59 -7.34 -3.95 0.03
CA PRO A 59 -8.77 -4.19 -0.12
C PRO A 59 -9.51 -4.09 1.22
N TYR A 60 -10.71 -3.52 1.21
CA TYR A 60 -11.51 -3.41 2.43
C TYR A 60 -11.83 -4.74 3.09
N SER A 61 -11.97 -5.81 2.30
CA SER A 61 -12.18 -7.18 2.82
C SER A 61 -11.08 -7.65 3.78
N LYS A 62 -9.86 -7.11 3.67
CA LYS A 62 -8.72 -7.46 4.53
C LYS A 62 -8.63 -6.62 5.79
N ILE A 63 -9.21 -5.42 5.80
CA ILE A 63 -9.09 -4.44 6.90
C ILE A 63 -10.44 -4.05 7.52
N SER A 64 -11.55 -4.63 7.05
CA SER A 64 -12.91 -4.39 7.56
C SER A 64 -13.02 -4.55 9.06
N HIS A 65 -12.31 -5.52 9.63
CA HIS A 65 -12.26 -5.76 11.08
C HIS A 65 -11.65 -4.60 11.87
N LEU A 66 -10.79 -3.76 11.26
CA LEU A 66 -10.20 -2.57 11.87
C LEU A 66 -11.18 -1.39 11.89
N PHE A 67 -12.25 -1.43 11.08
CA PHE A 67 -13.22 -0.35 10.92
C PHE A 67 -14.47 -0.48 11.78
N ASN A 68 -14.62 -1.58 12.51
CA ASN A 68 -15.79 -1.87 13.35
C ASN A 68 -16.06 -0.83 14.45
N SER A 69 -15.16 0.15 14.66
CA SER A 69 -15.30 1.20 15.65
C SER A 69 -15.55 2.60 15.08
N ASN A 70 -15.61 2.80 13.75
CA ASN A 70 -15.75 4.14 13.17
C ASN A 70 -16.95 4.25 12.20
N PRO A 71 -17.98 5.06 12.53
CA PRO A 71 -19.19 5.20 11.71
C PRO A 71 -18.94 5.83 10.32
N ILE A 72 -17.87 6.62 10.15
CA ILE A 72 -17.52 7.20 8.84
C ILE A 72 -16.99 6.12 7.89
N LEU A 73 -16.28 5.12 8.42
CA LEU A 73 -15.71 4.04 7.61
C LEU A 73 -16.78 3.01 7.21
N GLN A 74 -17.81 2.84 8.04
CA GLN A 74 -19.01 2.07 7.70
C GLN A 74 -19.77 2.65 6.50
N SER A 75 -19.81 3.98 6.31
CA SER A 75 -20.52 4.58 5.17
C SER A 75 -19.77 4.45 3.84
N VAL A 76 -18.47 4.12 3.87
CA VAL A 76 -17.67 3.89 2.64
C VAL A 76 -17.77 2.44 2.16
N LEU A 77 -18.17 1.52 3.05
CA LEU A 77 -18.30 0.09 2.74
C LEU A 77 -19.69 -0.32 2.21
N ASN A 78 -20.69 0.57 2.33
CA ASN A 78 -22.08 0.32 1.93
C ASN A 78 -22.43 0.98 0.59
#